data_AF-A0A3P7PJD3-F1
#
_entry.id   AF-A0A3P7PJD3-F1
#
_cell.length_a   1.000
_cell.length_b   1.000
_cell.length_c   1.000
_cell.angle_alpha   90.00
_cell.angle_beta   90.00
_cell.angle_gamma   90.00
#
_symmetry.space_group_name_H-M   'P 1'
#
loop_
_entity.id
_entity.type
_entity.pdbx_description
1 polymer ?
#
loop_
_entity_poly.entity_id
_entity_poly.type
_entity_poly.pdbx_seq_one_letter_code
_entity_poly.pdbx_strand_id
1 'polypeptide(L)'
;MAWPFMKRPPASVLESKRPQLKEPIDLPRLIADFKAGAYHSLGDFSFAGNQLFSNARLLHPKDSNEFYCTDVLEAFFLHRMKEIRGLVNH
;
A
#
# COMPACT_ATOMS: atom_id res chain seq x y z
N MET A 1 0.11 -13.34 -3.81
CA MET A 1 1.14 -12.48 -3.20
C MET A 1 0.58 -11.32 -2.35
N ALA A 2 -0.73 -11.02 -2.34
CA ALA A 2 -1.26 -9.88 -1.58
C ALA A 2 -1.56 -10.17 -0.09
N TRP A 3 -1.36 -11.41 0.39
CA TRP A 3 -1.75 -11.84 1.73
C TRP A 3 -1.21 -10.98 2.89
N PRO A 4 0.01 -10.38 2.85
CA PRO A 4 0.52 -9.57 3.97
C PRO A 4 -0.31 -8.29 4.20
N PHE A 5 -1.04 -7.86 3.18
CA PHE A 5 -1.81 -6.63 3.21
C PHE A 5 -3.31 -6.85 3.47
N MET A 6 -3.76 -8.11 3.56
CA MET A 6 -5.20 -8.42 3.68
C MET A 6 -5.74 -8.22 5.10
N LYS A 7 -4.86 -8.12 6.10
CA LYS A 7 -5.25 -7.91 7.50
C LYS A 7 -4.34 -6.87 8.12
N ARG A 8 -4.94 -6.02 8.95
CA ARG A 8 -4.21 -5.06 9.76
C ARG A 8 -3.28 -5.81 10.74
N PRO A 9 -2.00 -5.42 10.86
CA PRO A 9 -1.10 -6.01 11.85
C PRO A 9 -1.60 -5.79 13.29
N PRO A 10 -1.15 -6.59 14.26
CA PRO A 10 -1.50 -6.42 15.67
C PRO A 10 -1.15 -5.02 16.17
N ALA A 11 -2.01 -4.45 17.02
CA ALA A 11 -1.85 -3.08 17.53
C ALA A 11 -0.47 -2.88 18.18
N SER A 12 0.01 -3.83 18.99
CA SER A 12 1.34 -3.75 19.63
C SER A 12 2.49 -3.53 18.64
N VAL A 13 2.43 -4.16 17.46
CA VAL A 13 3.43 -4.00 16.41
C VAL A 13 3.33 -2.60 15.79
N LEU A 14 2.11 -2.12 15.55
CA LEU A 14 1.88 -0.77 15.02
C LEU A 14 2.33 0.31 15.99
N GLU A 15 2.03 0.16 17.29
CA GLU A 15 2.43 1.10 18.34
C GLU A 15 3.96 1.27 18.38
N SER A 16 4.70 0.17 18.27
CA SER A 16 6.17 0.19 18.31
C SER A 16 6.80 0.99 17.15
N LYS A 17 6.08 1.15 16.03
CA LYS A 17 6.54 1.81 14.80
C LYS A 17 5.72 3.06 14.47
N ARG A 18 4.79 3.47 15.34
CA ARG A 18 3.84 4.57 15.11
C ARG A 18 4.49 5.87 14.63
N PRO A 19 5.66 6.31 15.13
CA PRO A 19 6.27 7.56 14.67
C PRO A 19 6.63 7.56 13.17
N GLN A 20 6.79 6.37 12.57
CA GLN A 20 7.23 6.18 11.20
C GLN A 20 6.10 5.69 10.28
N LEU A 21 5.08 5.05 10.86
CA LEU A 21 3.91 4.56 10.13
C LEU A 21 2.98 5.71 9.76
N LYS A 22 2.53 5.69 8.51
CA LYS A 22 1.45 6.56 8.01
C LYS A 22 0.30 5.70 7.52
N GLU A 23 -0.87 6.27 7.28
CA GLU A 23 -1.95 5.53 6.60
C GLU A 23 -1.78 5.60 5.07
N PRO A 24 -2.21 4.60 4.29
CA PRO A 24 -2.86 3.35 4.73
C PRO A 24 -1.86 2.23 5.09
N ILE A 25 -2.22 1.38 6.06
CA ILE A 25 -1.39 0.26 6.55
C ILE A 25 -1.80 -1.10 5.97
N ASP A 26 -3.02 -1.22 5.45
CA ASP A 26 -3.57 -2.45 4.87
C ASP A 26 -4.46 -2.17 3.64
N LEU A 27 -4.68 -3.20 2.81
CA LEU A 27 -5.53 -3.10 1.61
C LEU A 27 -6.98 -2.79 1.92
N PRO A 28 -7.64 -3.41 2.93
CA PRO A 28 -9.00 -3.04 3.30
C PRO A 28 -9.16 -1.54 3.56
N ARG A 29 -8.19 -0.91 4.24
CA ARG A 29 -8.21 0.53 4.49
C ARG A 29 -8.05 1.34 3.21
N LEU A 30 -7.05 1.03 2.38
CA LEU A 30 -6.84 1.68 1.08
C LEU A 30 -8.11 1.61 0.19
N ILE A 31 -8.77 0.45 0.16
CA ILE A 31 -10.00 0.23 -0.62
C ILE A 31 -11.19 1.00 -0.02
N ALA A 32 -11.31 1.04 1.30
CA ALA A 32 -12.36 1.80 1.97
C ALA A 32 -12.24 3.30 1.68
N ASP A 33 -11.04 3.85 1.81
CA ASP A 33 -10.75 5.26 1.52
C ASP A 33 -10.99 5.57 0.03
N PHE A 34 -10.62 4.66 -0.89
CA PHE A 34 -10.94 4.79 -2.31
C PHE A 34 -12.45 4.84 -2.56
N LYS A 35 -13.22 3.90 -1.98
CA LYS A 35 -14.68 3.86 -2.14
C LYS A 35 -15.38 5.06 -1.52
N ALA A 36 -14.79 5.66 -0.48
CA ALA A 36 -15.28 6.87 0.14
C ALA A 36 -14.96 8.15 -0.65
N GLY A 37 -14.21 8.05 -1.76
CA GLY A 37 -13.80 9.21 -2.56
C GLY A 37 -12.67 10.02 -1.95
N ALA A 38 -11.85 9.43 -1.07
CA ALA A 38 -10.77 10.14 -0.39
C ALA A 38 -9.59 10.54 -1.30
N TYR A 39 -9.54 9.99 -2.52
CA TYR A 39 -8.50 10.26 -3.51
C TYR A 39 -9.10 11.03 -4.69
N HIS A 40 -8.70 12.29 -4.85
CA HIS A 40 -9.26 13.19 -5.87
C HIS A 40 -8.50 13.11 -7.20
N SER A 41 -7.32 12.49 -7.20
CA SER A 41 -6.50 12.28 -8.38
C SER A 41 -5.87 10.89 -8.42
N LEU A 42 -5.45 10.46 -9.62
CA LEU A 42 -4.63 9.26 -9.77
C LEU A 42 -3.30 9.38 -9.00
N GLY A 43 -2.78 10.59 -8.83
CA GLY A 43 -1.60 10.87 -8.02
C GLY A 43 -1.83 10.60 -6.54
N ASP A 44 -2.99 11.00 -6.01
CA ASP A 44 -3.36 10.78 -4.60
C ASP A 44 -3.44 9.28 -4.29
N PHE A 45 -4.09 8.52 -5.18
CA PHE A 45 -4.17 7.07 -5.04
C PHE A 45 -2.80 6.39 -5.19
N SER A 46 -1.96 6.86 -6.12
CA SER A 46 -0.58 6.37 -6.27
C SER A 46 0.25 6.61 -5.02
N PHE A 47 0.10 7.79 -4.40
CA PHE A 47 0.82 8.14 -3.18
C PHE A 47 0.39 7.25 -2.01
N ALA A 48 -0.92 7.03 -1.85
CA ALA A 48 -1.45 6.13 -0.82
C ALA A 48 -0.97 4.68 -1.01
N GLY A 49 -0.94 4.19 -2.26
CA GLY A 49 -0.38 2.87 -2.58
C GLY A 49 1.11 2.76 -2.23
N ASN A 50 1.92 3.74 -2.61
CA ASN A 50 3.35 3.77 -2.26
C ASN A 50 3.57 3.82 -0.73
N GLN A 51 2.69 4.51 -0.01
CA GLN A 51 2.73 4.55 1.44
C GLN A 51 2.42 3.18 2.06
N LEU A 52 1.44 2.44 1.53
CA LEU A 52 1.13 1.07 1.93
C LEU A 52 2.36 0.15 1.82
N PHE A 53 3.07 0.20 0.69
CA PHE A 53 4.27 -0.62 0.48
C PHE A 53 5.43 -0.17 1.38
N SER A 54 5.61 1.14 1.57
CA SER A 54 6.62 1.68 2.49
C SER A 54 6.38 1.23 3.92
N ASN A 55 5.13 1.22 4.38
CA ASN A 55 4.76 0.71 5.70
C ASN A 55 5.05 -0.78 5.85
N ALA A 56 4.75 -1.59 4.83
CA ALA A 56 5.04 -3.02 4.86
C ALA A 56 6.55 -3.30 5.02
N ARG A 57 7.42 -2.54 4.35
CA ARG A 57 8.88 -2.65 4.54
C ARG A 57 9.35 -2.25 5.93
N LEU A 58 8.63 -1.36 6.62
CA LEU A 58 8.92 -1.02 8.02
C LEU A 58 8.47 -2.13 8.98
N LEU A 59 7.40 -2.84 8.63
CA LEU A 59 6.78 -3.88 9.45
C LEU A 59 7.48 -5.23 9.32
N HIS A 60 8.03 -5.54 8.15
CA HIS A 60 8.55 -6.86 7.83
C HIS A 60 10.08 -6.86 7.62
N PRO A 61 10.81 -7.87 8.12
CA PRO A 61 12.24 -8.06 7.83
C PRO A 61 12.52 -8.24 6.33
N LYS A 62 13.67 -7.77 5.84
CA LYS A 62 14.04 -7.83 4.41
C LYS A 62 14.12 -9.24 3.83
N ASP A 63 14.42 -10.22 4.67
CA ASP A 63 14.54 -11.65 4.35
C ASP A 63 13.22 -12.41 4.50
N SER A 64 12.13 -11.73 4.87
CA SER A 64 10.82 -12.34 5.04
C SER A 64 10.06 -12.49 3.70
N ASN A 65 9.17 -13.47 3.64
CA ASN A 65 8.29 -13.69 2.49
C ASN A 65 7.34 -12.50 2.27
N GLU A 66 6.95 -11.81 3.34
CA GLU A 66 6.11 -10.62 3.35
C GLU A 66 6.79 -9.44 2.66
N PHE A 67 8.10 -9.26 2.92
CA PHE A 67 8.88 -8.23 2.23
C PHE A 67 8.99 -8.55 0.74
N TYR A 68 9.28 -9.79 0.37
CA TYR A 68 9.29 -10.20 -1.03
C TYR A 68 7.91 -10.00 -1.71
N CYS A 69 6.82 -10.33 -1.01
CA CYS A 69 5.47 -10.06 -1.49
C CYS A 69 5.21 -8.57 -1.71
N THR A 70 5.81 -7.70 -0.90
CA THR A 70 5.73 -6.24 -1.03
C THR A 70 6.35 -5.78 -2.34
N ASP A 71 7.54 -6.25 -2.69
CA ASP A 71 8.22 -5.90 -3.94
C ASP A 71 7.40 -6.32 -5.17
N VAL A 72 6.89 -7.55 -5.16
CA VAL A 72 6.10 -8.09 -6.28
C VAL A 72 4.79 -7.30 -6.45
N LEU A 73 4.11 -6.98 -5.35
CA LEU A 73 2.83 -6.28 -5.41
C LEU A 73 2.99 -4.80 -5.79
N GLU A 74 4.06 -4.14 -5.34
CA GLU A 74 4.37 -2.76 -5.72
C GLU A 74 4.69 -2.66 -7.23
N ALA A 75 5.51 -3.58 -7.76
CA ALA A 75 5.82 -3.61 -9.18
C ALA A 75 4.54 -3.79 -10.04
N PHE A 76 3.65 -4.70 -9.61
CA PHE A 76 2.35 -4.90 -10.26
C PHE A 76 1.48 -3.63 -10.18
N PHE A 77 1.42 -3.00 -9.01
CA PHE A 77 0.66 -1.76 -8.79
C PHE A 77 1.14 -0.64 -9.73
N LEU A 78 2.45 -0.37 -9.76
CA LEU A 78 3.04 0.67 -10.60
C LEU A 78 2.79 0.42 -12.10
N HIS A 79 2.84 -0.84 -12.53
CA HIS A 79 2.49 -1.21 -13.90
C HIS A 79 1.03 -0.83 -14.22
N ARG A 80 0.08 -1.22 -13.37
CA ARG A 80 -1.35 -0.89 -13.55
C ARG A 80 -1.60 0.61 -13.53
N MET A 81 -0.95 1.35 -12.63
CA MET A 81 -1.08 2.81 -12.56
C MET A 81 -0.59 3.49 -13.85
N LYS A 82 0.48 2.97 -14.47
CA LYS A 82 0.97 3.46 -15.76
C LYS A 82 -0.02 3.20 -16.90
N GLU A 83 -0.61 2.01 -16.95
CA GLU A 83 -1.64 1.67 -17.94
C GLU A 83 -2.86 2.59 -17.80
N ILE A 84 -3.38 2.77 -16.58
CA ILE A 84 -4.53 3.63 -16.30
C ILE A 84 -4.22 5.08 -16.70
N ARG A 85 -3.04 5.60 -16.36
CA ARG A 85 -2.64 6.95 -16.77
C ARG A 85 -2.62 7.11 -18.30
N GLY A 86 -2.25 6.06 -19.03
CA GLY A 86 -2.30 6.05 -20.49
C GLY A 86 -3.73 6.20 -21.03
N LEU A 87 -4.73 5.68 -20.34
CA LEU A 87 -6.15 5.78 -20.74
C LEU A 87 -6.76 7.15 -20.46
N VAL A 88 -6.30 7.86 -19.44
CA VAL A 88 -6.86 9.17 -19.02
C VAL A 88 -6.33 10.34 -19.88
N ASN A 89 -5.21 10.14 -20.58
CA ASN A 89 -4.58 11.16 -21.42
C ASN A 89 -5.02 11.12 -22.91
N HIS A 90 -6.12 10.42 -23.21
CA HIS A 90 -6.78 10.37 -24.52
C HIS A 90 -8.18 10.96 -24.43
#